data_AF-A0A089L5X6-F1
#
_entry.id   AF-A0A089L5X6-F1
#
_cell.length_a   1.000
_cell.length_b   1.000
_cell.length_c   1.000
_cell.angle_alpha   90.00
_cell.angle_beta   90.00
_cell.angle_gamma   90.00
#
_symmetry.space_group_name_H-M   'P 1'
#
loop_
_entity.id
_entity.type
_entity.pdbx_description
1 polymer ?
#
loop_
_entity_poly.entity_id
_entity_poly.type
_entity_poly.pdbx_seq_one_letter_code
_entity_poly.pdbx_strand_id
1 'polypeptide(L)'
;MFTFRGQSFERPILCCRGCSTPVFRLPADTDPYERIVDTMLLKAIPIDPQPKPQPEDKAECATCGSTWNLNGFGLPFVIFEEGDL
;
A
#
# COMPACT_ATOMS: atom_id res chain seq x y z
N MET A 1 8.22 -10.79 -7.42
CA MET A 1 9.07 -10.37 -6.30
C MET A 1 9.21 -8.87 -6.39
N PHE A 2 8.76 -8.16 -5.36
CA PHE A 2 8.77 -6.69 -5.29
C PHE A 2 10.00 -6.23 -4.51
N THR A 3 10.76 -5.26 -5.02
CA THR A 3 11.95 -4.75 -4.32
C THR A 3 11.76 -3.28 -4.00
N PHE A 4 11.82 -2.92 -2.72
CA PHE A 4 11.72 -1.54 -2.25
C PHE A 4 12.89 -1.19 -1.34
N ARG A 5 13.64 -0.13 -1.70
CA ARG A 5 14.81 0.34 -0.95
C ARG A 5 15.86 -0.75 -0.66
N GLY A 6 16.02 -1.70 -1.58
CA GLY A 6 16.99 -2.79 -1.45
C GLY A 6 16.50 -4.01 -0.65
N GLN A 7 15.24 -4.02 -0.21
CA GLN A 7 14.59 -5.20 0.38
C GLN A 7 13.61 -5.82 -0.60
N SER A 8 13.63 -7.15 -0.72
CA SER A 8 12.71 -7.90 -1.56
C SER A 8 11.59 -8.52 -0.73
N PHE A 9 10.36 -8.43 -1.24
CA PHE A 9 9.14 -8.95 -0.63
C PHE A 9 8.44 -9.86 -1.65
N GLU A 10 8.04 -11.06 -1.25
CA GLU A 10 7.29 -11.95 -2.14
C GLU A 10 5.80 -11.59 -2.19
N ARG A 11 5.23 -11.19 -1.05
CA ARG A 11 3.83 -10.81 -0.89
C ARG A 11 3.70 -9.57 -0.03
N PRO A 12 3.90 -8.37 -0.62
CA PRO A 12 3.93 -7.14 0.16
C PRO A 12 2.53 -6.76 0.64
N ILE A 13 2.42 -6.39 1.90
CA ILE A 13 1.24 -5.77 2.48
C ILE A 13 1.56 -4.31 2.80
N LEU A 14 0.75 -3.40 2.25
CA LEU A 14 0.75 -2.00 2.62
C LEU A 14 -0.04 -1.84 3.92
N CYS A 15 0.62 -1.29 4.93
CA CYS A 15 0.02 -0.89 6.19
C CYS A 15 -0.04 0.63 6.31
N CYS A 16 -1.13 1.15 6.86
CA CYS A 16 -1.29 2.57 7.11
C CYS A 16 -0.19 3.05 8.05
N ARG A 17 0.57 4.08 7.67
CA ARG A 17 1.65 4.61 8.52
C ARG A 17 1.17 5.24 9.83
N GLY A 18 -0.10 5.69 9.89
CA GLY A 18 -0.67 6.32 11.07
C GLY A 18 -1.05 5.35 12.19
N CYS A 19 -1.57 4.17 11.85
CA CYS A 19 -2.08 3.19 12.82
C CYS A 19 -1.57 1.76 12.63
N SER A 20 -0.68 1.54 11.66
CA SER A 20 -0.12 0.24 11.26
C SER A 20 -1.13 -0.81 10.81
N THR A 21 -2.40 -0.43 10.61
CA THR A 21 -3.42 -1.37 10.12
C THR A 21 -3.13 -1.79 8.67
N PRO A 22 -3.22 -3.09 8.33
CA PRO A 22 -3.13 -3.57 6.96
C PRO A 22 -4.26 -2.98 6.10
N VAL A 23 -3.92 -2.44 4.93
CA VAL A 23 -4.88 -1.74 4.06
C VAL A 23 -4.93 -2.29 2.64
N PHE A 24 -3.81 -2.72 2.07
CA PHE A 24 -3.77 -3.31 0.72
C PHE A 24 -2.76 -4.44 0.63
N ARG A 25 -3.12 -5.51 -0.09
CA ARG A 25 -2.17 -6.52 -0.56
C ARG A 25 -1.68 -6.16 -1.96
N LEU A 26 -0.37 -6.12 -2.16
CA LEU A 26 0.22 -5.98 -3.48
C LEU A 26 0.34 -7.36 -4.15
N PRO A 27 0.13 -7.45 -5.47
CA PRO A 27 0.38 -8.68 -6.22
C PRO A 27 1.83 -9.16 -6.10
N ALA A 28 2.05 -10.49 -6.11
CA ALA A 28 3.39 -11.07 -6.05
C ALA A 28 4.26 -10.75 -7.28
N ASP A 29 3.63 -10.42 -8.41
CA ASP A 29 4.25 -10.01 -9.67
C ASP A 29 4.44 -8.49 -9.79
N THR A 30 4.26 -7.73 -8.69
CA THR A 30 4.53 -6.29 -8.69
C THR A 30 5.97 -6.02 -9.12
N ASP A 31 6.13 -5.24 -10.19
CA ASP A 31 7.43 -4.86 -10.73
C ASP A 31 8.16 -3.96 -9.71
N PRO A 32 9.41 -4.27 -9.33
CA PRO A 32 10.21 -3.45 -8.42
C PRO A 32 10.45 -2.00 -8.89
N TYR A 33 10.29 -1.72 -10.18
CA TYR A 33 10.40 -0.38 -10.76
C TYR A 33 9.06 0.35 -10.89
N GLU A 34 7.92 -0.35 -10.69
CA GLU A 34 6.61 0.27 -10.70
C GLU A 34 6.41 1.11 -9.43
N ARG A 35 5.79 2.29 -9.57
CA ARG A 35 5.55 3.15 -8.41
C ARG A 35 4.50 2.46 -7.53
N ILE A 36 4.81 2.23 -6.26
CA ILE A 36 3.90 1.59 -5.28
C ILE A 36 2.49 2.18 -5.32
N VAL A 37 2.36 3.50 -5.49
CA VAL A 37 1.06 4.19 -5.58
C VAL A 37 0.29 3.74 -6.82
N ASP A 38 0.94 3.60 -7.97
CA ASP A 38 0.30 3.17 -9.22
C ASP A 38 -0.12 1.70 -9.12
N THR A 39 0.75 0.83 -8.58
CA THR A 39 0.39 -0.56 -8.29
C THR A 39 -0.77 -0.64 -7.30
N MET A 40 -0.78 0.18 -6.25
CA MET A 40 -1.86 0.24 -5.27
C MET A 40 -3.20 0.59 -5.92
N LEU A 41 -3.24 1.66 -6.74
CA LEU A 41 -4.46 2.12 -7.40
C LEU A 41 -4.98 1.12 -8.43
N LEU A 42 -4.07 0.55 -9.23
CA LEU A 42 -4.45 -0.29 -10.36
C LEU A 42 -4.68 -1.74 -9.96
N LYS A 43 -3.72 -2.34 -9.23
CA LYS A 43 -3.59 -3.79 -9.10
C LYS A 43 -3.79 -4.33 -7.69
N ALA A 44 -3.68 -3.49 -6.65
CA ALA A 44 -3.75 -3.99 -5.29
C ALA A 44 -5.16 -4.43 -4.89
N ILE A 45 -5.19 -5.39 -3.96
CA ILE A 45 -6.41 -5.94 -3.38
C ILE A 45 -6.63 -5.24 -2.03
N PRO A 46 -7.74 -4.51 -1.83
CA PRO A 46 -8.06 -3.90 -0.54
C PRO A 46 -8.25 -4.96 0.55
N ILE A 47 -7.84 -4.62 1.77
CA ILE A 47 -8.09 -5.41 2.97
C ILE A 47 -9.19 -4.69 3.76
N ASP A 48 -10.26 -5.41 4.11
CA ASP A 48 -11.38 -4.86 4.89
C ASP A 48 -10.87 -4.23 6.22
N PRO A 49 -11.31 -3.02 6.61
CA PRO A 49 -12.41 -2.23 6.06
C PRO A 49 -12.01 -1.23 4.94
N GLN A 50 -10.81 -1.31 4.40
CA GLN A 50 -10.30 -0.31 3.47
C GLN A 50 -11.04 -0.36 2.11
N PRO A 51 -11.66 0.74 1.65
CA PRO A 51 -12.20 0.81 0.29
C PRO A 51 -11.07 0.94 -0.74
N LYS A 52 -11.32 0.47 -1.97
CA LYS A 52 -10.38 0.70 -3.10
C LYS A 52 -10.44 2.20 -3.48
N PRO A 53 -9.33 2.95 -3.35
CA PRO A 53 -9.32 4.38 -3.64
C PRO A 53 -9.39 4.62 -5.15
N GLN A 54 -10.19 5.59 -5.58
CA GLN A 54 -10.15 6.11 -6.95
C GLN A 54 -9.04 7.16 -7.10
N PRO A 55 -8.47 7.36 -8.30
CA PRO A 55 -7.43 8.36 -8.52
C PRO A 55 -7.84 9.80 -8.17
N GLU A 56 -9.12 10.12 -8.32
CA GLU A 56 -9.70 11.43 -8.03
C GLU A 56 -10.20 11.61 -6.58
N ASP A 57 -10.29 10.52 -5.81
CA ASP A 57 -10.78 10.56 -4.43
C ASP A 57 -9.67 10.88 -3.42
N LYS A 58 -10.06 11.49 -2.30
CA LYS A 58 -9.17 11.59 -1.14
C LYS A 58 -8.92 10.19 -0.58
N ALA A 59 -7.73 9.67 -0.80
CA ALA A 59 -7.32 8.42 -0.20
C ALA A 59 -7.14 8.59 1.32
N GLU A 60 -7.89 7.83 2.10
CA GLU A 60 -7.82 7.86 3.57
C GLU A 60 -7.89 6.45 4.15
N CYS A 61 -7.34 6.28 5.35
CA CYS A 61 -7.44 5.03 6.09
C CYS A 61 -8.83 4.88 6.71
N ALA A 62 -9.55 3.81 6.35
CA ALA A 62 -10.88 3.52 6.90
C ALA A 62 -10.86 3.21 8.41
N THR A 63 -9.71 2.88 8.98
CA THR A 63 -9.57 2.53 10.40
C THR A 63 -9.27 3.74 11.29
N CYS A 64 -8.32 4.59 10.90
CA CYS A 64 -7.87 5.72 11.74
C CYS A 64 -8.20 7.10 11.16
N GLY A 65 -8.77 7.17 9.96
CA GLY A 65 -9.10 8.44 9.27
C GLY A 65 -7.90 9.23 8.76
N SER A 66 -6.68 8.68 8.81
CA SER A 66 -5.50 9.36 8.29
C SER A 66 -5.59 9.54 6.78
N THR A 67 -5.49 10.79 6.30
CA THR A 67 -5.44 11.10 4.88
C THR A 67 -4.05 10.80 4.30
N TRP A 68 -4.02 10.14 3.14
CA TRP A 68 -2.81 9.76 2.43
C TRP A 68 -2.54 10.71 1.27
N ASN A 69 -1.42 11.43 1.32
CA ASN A 69 -0.98 12.25 0.20
C ASN A 69 -0.23 11.38 -0.82
N LEU A 70 -0.97 10.83 -1.78
CA LEU A 70 -0.43 9.96 -2.83
C LEU A 70 0.47 10.70 -3.85
N ASN A 71 0.39 12.04 -3.90
CA ASN A 71 1.18 12.90 -4.79
C ASN A 71 2.39 13.57 -4.08
N GLY A 72 2.58 13.32 -2.78
CA GLY A 72 3.60 13.95 -1.96
C GLY A 72 4.96 13.26 -1.98
N PHE A 73 5.95 13.93 -1.38
CA PHE A 73 7.25 13.31 -1.09
C PHE A 73 7.14 12.42 0.15
N GLY A 74 7.03 11.12 -0.08
CA GLY A 74 7.04 10.09 0.97
C GLY A 74 5.84 9.16 0.89
N LEU A 75 6.08 7.88 1.11
CA LEU A 75 5.02 6.88 1.12
C LEU A 75 4.20 7.00 2.42
N PRO A 76 2.87 7.08 2.33
CA PRO A 76 1.98 7.06 3.48
C PRO A 76 1.79 5.64 4.04
N PHE A 77 2.54 4.67 3.50
CA PHE A 77 2.47 3.26 3.86
C PHE A 77 3.81 2.78 4.41
N VAL A 78 3.73 1.82 5.32
CA VAL A 78 4.82 0.91 5.66
C VAL A 78 4.55 -0.40 4.93
N ILE A 79 5.60 -1.07 4.45
CA ILE A 79 5.49 -2.31 3.68
C ILE A 79 5.99 -3.44 4.57
N PHE A 80 5.16 -4.47 4.75
CA PHE A 80 5.49 -5.71 5.45
C PHE A 80 5.36 -6.90 4.50
N GLU A 81 5.94 -8.04 4.85
CA GLU A 81 5.63 -9.31 4.21
C GLU A 81 4.40 -9.94 4.87
N GLU A 82 3.53 -10.60 4.10
CA GLU A 82 2.31 -11.22 4.63
C GLU A 82 2.55 -12.23 5.77
N GLY A 83 3.76 -12.81 5.87
CA GLY A 83 4.13 -13.73 6.96
C GLY A 83 4.58 -13.06 8.27
N ASP A 84 4.80 -11.74 8.27
CA ASP A 84 5.32 -10.97 9.42
C ASP A 84 4.23 -10.28 10.26
N LEU A 85 2.96 -10.35 9.82
CA LEU A 85 1.78 -9.74 10.48
C LEU A 85 0.94 -10.79 11.22
#